data_AF-A0A932I8A6-F1
#
_entry.id   AF-A0A932I8A6-F1
#
_cell.length_a   1.000
_cell.length_b   1.000
_cell.length_c   1.000
_cell.angle_alpha   90.00
_cell.angle_beta   90.00
_cell.angle_gamma   90.00
#
_symmetry.space_group_name_H-M   'P 1'
#
loop_
_entity.id
_entity.type
_entity.pdbx_description
1 polymer ?
#
loop_
_entity_poly.entity_id
_entity_poly.type
_entity_poly.pdbx_seq_one_letter_code
_entity_poly.pdbx_strand_id
1 'polypeptide(L)'
;MGGITHPSLAQLCTGSLGDPVVNMDFGSVTKPATNFTAPGYTYTASSCPNDGFYTITGFSTGCFGNAWHTVAADHTGNGYYMLVNASYQPGDFFVTTVTSLCPNTTYEFSAWIMNVLLSPSGIKPDITFRIETPDGTILNQYSTGGILVTNQPTWEQYGFYFTTTPGNADVVLRMTNNAPGGGGNDLALDDITFRPCGPDVSSVIQGLNSPVDICVYDQPSYDFSASVSPGFTVPVYQWQLSADTGRTWTDIPGANSLSFLRTPTPAGHFGYRLTVAESGNAGIPSCRIASNVLEITAHPRPLVNAGPDKILVTGYSNTQLTGAVTGENVQYNWVPPDYLSSDTALQPMVTADRDMQYVLAAVSGFGCSNEDIVNVKVVAGVFVPTAFTPNNDGKNDHWTIPFLDPAWGARVMVFNRSGQLVYQVKGLSVDWDGSYKGQLLDAGVFVYYIQFTDGKPDLKGTVMLIR
;
A
#
# COMPACT_ATOMS: atom_id res chain seq x y z
N MET A 1 -15.16 -36.17 -20.83
CA MET A 1 -16.39 -35.38 -21.07
C MET A 1 -17.10 -35.21 -19.74
N GLY A 2 -16.95 -34.03 -19.14
CA GLY A 2 -17.64 -33.64 -17.92
C GLY A 2 -17.60 -32.12 -17.88
N GLY A 3 -18.66 -31.48 -18.34
CA GLY A 3 -18.87 -30.05 -18.13
C GLY A 3 -19.37 -29.82 -16.71
N ILE A 4 -18.98 -28.71 -16.09
CA ILE A 4 -19.31 -28.40 -14.70
C ILE A 4 -19.92 -26.99 -14.65
N THR A 5 -21.07 -26.85 -13.99
CA THR A 5 -21.73 -25.57 -13.70
C THR A 5 -21.95 -25.50 -12.19
N HIS A 6 -21.41 -24.51 -11.49
CA HIS A 6 -21.57 -24.37 -10.04
C HIS A 6 -22.30 -23.08 -9.67
N PRO A 7 -23.55 -23.19 -9.16
CA PRO A 7 -24.24 -22.05 -8.59
C PRO A 7 -23.62 -21.77 -7.21
N SER A 8 -22.93 -20.64 -7.09
CA SER A 8 -22.33 -20.10 -5.86
C SER A 8 -21.25 -20.98 -5.18
N LEU A 9 -19.98 -20.56 -5.38
CA LEU A 9 -18.71 -20.99 -4.78
C LEU A 9 -18.00 -22.23 -5.37
N ALA A 10 -16.66 -22.10 -5.40
CA ALA A 10 -15.58 -22.93 -5.94
C ALA A 10 -15.23 -22.71 -7.42
N GLN A 11 -13.98 -22.28 -7.63
CA GLN A 11 -13.22 -22.35 -8.87
C GLN A 11 -13.42 -23.71 -9.56
N LEU A 12 -13.60 -23.73 -10.89
CA LEU A 12 -13.84 -24.97 -11.63
C LEU A 12 -12.73 -26.00 -11.36
N CYS A 13 -11.46 -25.57 -11.47
CA CYS A 13 -10.27 -26.32 -11.06
C CYS A 13 -10.36 -26.79 -9.60
N THR A 14 -10.43 -28.11 -9.42
CA THR A 14 -10.50 -28.75 -8.09
C THR A 14 -9.15 -28.80 -7.36
N GLY A 15 -8.07 -28.34 -7.99
CA GLY A 15 -6.77 -28.13 -7.37
C GLY A 15 -6.30 -26.69 -7.55
N SER A 16 -5.00 -26.49 -7.73
CA SER A 16 -4.44 -25.15 -7.85
C SER A 16 -4.39 -24.63 -9.28
N LEU A 17 -4.62 -23.33 -9.43
CA LEU A 17 -4.45 -22.61 -10.67
C LEU A 17 -3.06 -21.97 -10.78
N GLY A 18 -2.61 -21.82 -12.01
CA GLY A 18 -1.47 -20.99 -12.39
C GLY A 18 -1.85 -19.59 -12.81
N ASP A 19 -0.82 -18.81 -13.12
CA ASP A 19 -1.02 -17.50 -13.74
C ASP A 19 -1.66 -17.67 -15.13
N PRO A 20 -2.61 -16.81 -15.51
CA PRO A 20 -3.29 -16.92 -16.78
C PRO A 20 -2.41 -16.60 -17.98
N VAL A 21 -2.52 -17.46 -19.00
CA VAL A 21 -1.95 -17.22 -20.34
C VAL A 21 -2.86 -16.29 -21.15
N VAL A 22 -4.17 -16.39 -20.91
CA VAL A 22 -5.17 -15.41 -21.35
C VAL A 22 -5.88 -14.91 -20.11
N ASN A 23 -5.92 -13.60 -19.93
CA ASN A 23 -6.66 -12.91 -18.87
C ASN A 23 -7.38 -11.71 -19.46
N MET A 24 -8.70 -11.79 -19.56
CA MET A 24 -9.53 -10.73 -20.14
C MET A 24 -10.57 -10.31 -19.11
N ASP A 25 -10.25 -9.24 -18.38
CA ASP A 25 -11.06 -8.58 -17.35
C ASP A 25 -11.76 -7.31 -17.87
N PHE A 26 -11.59 -7.03 -19.17
CA PHE A 26 -12.05 -5.82 -19.85
C PHE A 26 -11.64 -4.47 -19.19
N GLY A 27 -10.69 -4.48 -18.25
CA GLY A 27 -10.08 -3.31 -17.60
C GLY A 27 -11.01 -2.48 -16.72
N SER A 28 -10.50 -1.37 -16.16
CA SER A 28 -11.23 -0.53 -15.19
C SER A 28 -11.16 0.98 -15.42
N VAL A 29 -10.27 1.49 -16.28
CA VAL A 29 -10.03 2.95 -16.40
C VAL A 29 -9.94 3.47 -17.84
N THR A 30 -9.75 2.58 -18.81
CA THR A 30 -9.71 2.88 -20.26
C THR A 30 -10.11 1.63 -21.02
N LYS A 31 -10.90 1.74 -22.10
CA LYS A 31 -11.21 0.62 -23.00
C LYS A 31 -9.91 -0.15 -23.33
N PRO A 32 -9.77 -1.42 -22.92
CA PRO A 32 -8.51 -2.14 -23.11
C PRO A 32 -8.18 -2.32 -24.59
N ALA A 33 -6.90 -2.48 -24.89
CA ALA A 33 -6.48 -3.12 -26.13
C ALA A 33 -7.04 -4.55 -26.13
N THR A 34 -7.98 -4.82 -27.02
CA THR A 34 -8.66 -6.12 -27.08
C THR A 34 -7.80 -7.12 -27.86
N ASN A 35 -7.11 -8.03 -27.17
CA ASN A 35 -6.43 -9.18 -27.78
C ASN A 35 -7.43 -10.31 -28.13
N PHE A 36 -8.58 -9.94 -28.70
CA PHE A 36 -9.60 -10.86 -29.21
C PHE A 36 -10.33 -10.24 -30.39
N THR A 37 -11.04 -11.09 -31.14
CA THR A 37 -11.99 -10.67 -32.18
C THR A 37 -13.38 -11.24 -31.90
N ALA A 38 -14.42 -10.58 -32.40
CA ALA A 38 -15.82 -10.99 -32.27
C ALA A 38 -16.48 -11.05 -33.66
N PRO A 39 -16.07 -11.97 -34.55
CA PRO A 39 -16.45 -11.91 -35.96
C PRO A 39 -17.94 -12.12 -36.24
N GLY A 40 -18.71 -12.66 -35.28
CA GLY A 40 -20.16 -12.79 -35.36
C GLY A 40 -20.95 -11.57 -34.88
N TYR A 41 -20.29 -10.53 -34.36
CA TYR A 41 -20.94 -9.39 -33.72
C TYR A 41 -20.31 -8.05 -34.10
N THR A 42 -21.12 -7.00 -34.13
CA THR A 42 -20.65 -5.63 -34.38
C THR A 42 -20.50 -4.87 -33.08
N TYR A 43 -19.37 -4.19 -32.88
CA TYR A 43 -19.19 -3.33 -31.71
C TYR A 43 -20.11 -2.10 -31.76
N THR A 44 -20.67 -1.71 -30.63
CA THR A 44 -21.37 -0.43 -30.43
C THR A 44 -20.96 0.22 -29.12
N ALA A 45 -21.07 1.54 -29.04
CA ALA A 45 -20.86 2.30 -27.81
C ALA A 45 -22.12 2.39 -26.93
N SER A 46 -23.26 1.88 -27.41
CA SER A 46 -24.50 1.84 -26.62
C SER A 46 -24.34 0.90 -25.43
N SER A 47 -24.82 1.30 -24.24
CA SER A 47 -24.95 0.42 -23.07
C SER A 47 -26.12 -0.57 -23.17
N CYS A 48 -26.95 -0.42 -24.20
CA CYS A 48 -27.99 -1.37 -24.61
C CYS A 48 -27.78 -1.71 -26.09
N PRO A 49 -26.89 -2.67 -26.42
CA PRO A 49 -26.63 -3.06 -27.81
C PRO A 49 -27.88 -3.71 -28.43
N ASN A 50 -28.13 -3.46 -29.72
CA ASN A 50 -29.18 -4.16 -30.50
C ASN A 50 -28.74 -5.57 -30.89
N ASP A 51 -29.66 -6.41 -31.36
CA ASP A 51 -29.39 -7.78 -31.83
C ASP A 51 -28.19 -7.84 -32.79
N GLY A 52 -27.24 -8.74 -32.53
CA GLY A 52 -26.01 -8.88 -33.31
C GLY A 52 -24.92 -7.85 -32.99
N PHE A 53 -25.10 -7.07 -31.92
CA PHE A 53 -24.08 -6.15 -31.41
C PHE A 53 -23.58 -6.56 -30.02
N TYR A 54 -22.38 -6.10 -29.72
CA TYR A 54 -21.82 -6.14 -28.37
C TYR A 54 -21.26 -4.77 -27.96
N THR A 55 -21.17 -4.56 -26.67
CA THR A 55 -20.49 -3.40 -26.07
C THR A 55 -19.55 -3.86 -24.95
N ILE A 56 -18.58 -3.01 -24.62
CA ILE A 56 -17.75 -3.14 -23.42
C ILE A 56 -18.16 -1.99 -22.51
N THR A 57 -18.81 -2.29 -21.39
CA THR A 57 -19.45 -1.29 -20.53
C THR A 57 -19.28 -1.66 -19.05
N GLY A 58 -19.18 -0.67 -18.18
CA GLY A 58 -19.18 -0.88 -16.72
C GLY A 58 -20.60 -0.91 -16.14
N PHE A 59 -21.61 -0.55 -16.94
CA PHE A 59 -23.01 -0.54 -16.50
C PHE A 59 -24.00 -0.74 -17.65
N SER A 60 -25.19 -1.23 -17.30
CA SER A 60 -26.35 -1.33 -18.19
C SER A 60 -27.63 -1.16 -17.38
N THR A 61 -28.57 -0.35 -17.88
CA THR A 61 -29.86 -0.08 -17.20
C THR A 61 -30.96 0.27 -18.20
N GLY A 62 -32.20 -0.09 -17.88
CA GLY A 62 -33.37 0.30 -18.68
C GLY A 62 -33.47 -0.34 -20.07
N CYS A 63 -32.61 -1.31 -20.40
CA CYS A 63 -32.58 -1.87 -21.75
C CYS A 63 -33.89 -2.56 -22.11
N PHE A 64 -34.38 -2.25 -23.32
CA PHE A 64 -35.58 -2.84 -23.93
C PHE A 64 -36.84 -2.79 -23.03
N GLY A 65 -37.04 -1.67 -22.34
CA GLY A 65 -38.21 -1.50 -21.47
C GLY A 65 -38.12 -2.33 -20.19
N ASN A 66 -36.92 -2.46 -19.62
CA ASN A 66 -36.61 -3.33 -18.46
C ASN A 66 -36.86 -4.82 -18.76
N ALA A 67 -36.54 -5.27 -19.97
CA ALA A 67 -36.49 -6.70 -20.27
C ALA A 67 -35.20 -7.34 -19.71
N TRP A 68 -34.16 -6.53 -19.51
CA TRP A 68 -32.90 -6.94 -18.92
C TRP A 68 -32.75 -6.47 -17.47
N HIS A 69 -31.98 -7.21 -16.67
CA HIS A 69 -31.46 -6.75 -15.40
C HIS A 69 -30.68 -5.45 -15.57
N THR A 70 -30.77 -4.58 -14.55
CA THR A 70 -29.76 -3.54 -14.39
C THR A 70 -28.47 -4.18 -13.88
N VAL A 71 -27.40 -4.09 -14.65
CA VAL A 71 -26.08 -4.63 -14.31
C VAL A 71 -25.22 -3.45 -13.89
N ALA A 72 -25.06 -3.28 -12.57
CA ALA A 72 -24.46 -2.09 -11.98
C ALA A 72 -22.92 -2.13 -11.90
N ALA A 73 -22.33 -3.33 -12.02
CA ALA A 73 -20.89 -3.54 -12.01
C ALA A 73 -20.54 -4.82 -12.77
N ASP A 74 -19.27 -4.93 -13.14
CA ASP A 74 -18.60 -6.15 -13.60
C ASP A 74 -18.55 -7.22 -12.50
N HIS A 75 -17.92 -8.36 -12.76
CA HIS A 75 -17.85 -9.44 -11.80
C HIS A 75 -16.99 -9.09 -10.57
N THR A 76 -15.93 -8.30 -10.75
CA THR A 76 -15.01 -7.91 -9.66
C THR A 76 -15.43 -6.64 -8.91
N GLY A 77 -16.41 -5.91 -9.43
CA GLY A 77 -17.06 -4.78 -8.78
C GLY A 77 -16.52 -3.40 -9.14
N ASN A 78 -15.41 -3.29 -9.88
CA ASN A 78 -14.85 -2.02 -10.34
C ASN A 78 -14.15 -2.13 -11.72
N GLY A 79 -14.88 -2.58 -12.74
CA GLY A 79 -14.38 -2.82 -14.09
C GLY A 79 -15.42 -2.61 -15.20
N TYR A 80 -15.02 -2.96 -16.42
CA TYR A 80 -15.92 -3.15 -17.55
C TYR A 80 -16.24 -4.63 -17.72
N TYR A 81 -17.33 -4.94 -18.39
CA TYR A 81 -17.66 -6.28 -18.85
C TYR A 81 -18.13 -6.21 -20.29
N MET A 82 -18.16 -7.36 -20.97
CA MET A 82 -18.73 -7.46 -22.30
C MET A 82 -20.22 -7.79 -22.22
N LEU A 83 -21.04 -7.00 -22.90
CA LEU A 83 -22.48 -7.19 -22.98
C LEU A 83 -22.88 -7.50 -24.42
N VAL A 84 -23.55 -8.62 -24.63
CA VAL A 84 -23.88 -9.18 -25.95
C VAL A 84 -25.38 -9.28 -26.09
N ASN A 85 -25.93 -8.61 -27.11
CA ASN A 85 -27.31 -8.86 -27.55
C ASN A 85 -27.28 -9.85 -28.72
N ALA A 86 -27.87 -11.01 -28.53
CA ALA A 86 -27.74 -12.13 -29.43
C ALA A 86 -28.26 -11.85 -30.84
N SER A 87 -27.51 -12.30 -31.84
CA SER A 87 -27.97 -12.29 -33.22
C SER A 87 -28.98 -13.43 -33.46
N TYR A 88 -29.80 -13.33 -34.51
CA TYR A 88 -30.70 -14.42 -34.91
C TYR A 88 -29.96 -15.69 -35.37
N GLN A 89 -28.70 -15.56 -35.77
CA GLN A 89 -27.82 -16.67 -36.19
C GLN A 89 -26.73 -16.93 -35.13
N PRO A 90 -26.15 -18.14 -35.07
CA PRO A 90 -25.01 -18.39 -34.20
C PRO A 90 -23.87 -17.44 -34.56
N GLY A 91 -23.19 -16.90 -33.55
CA GLY A 91 -22.13 -15.92 -33.77
C GLY A 91 -21.00 -16.07 -32.76
N ASP A 92 -19.76 -15.93 -33.24
CA ASP A 92 -18.59 -15.89 -32.37
C ASP A 92 -18.39 -14.49 -31.83
N PHE A 93 -18.41 -14.37 -30.51
CA PHE A 93 -18.22 -13.09 -29.82
C PHE A 93 -16.88 -13.00 -29.11
N PHE A 94 -16.12 -14.10 -29.04
CA PHE A 94 -14.74 -14.11 -28.57
C PHE A 94 -13.92 -15.14 -29.33
N VAL A 95 -12.84 -14.68 -29.95
CA VAL A 95 -11.85 -15.52 -30.63
C VAL A 95 -10.47 -14.95 -30.35
N THR A 96 -9.58 -15.77 -29.79
CA THR A 96 -8.17 -15.39 -29.62
C THR A 96 -7.26 -16.59 -29.88
N THR A 97 -6.04 -16.31 -30.35
CA THR A 97 -5.01 -17.34 -30.59
C THR A 97 -4.02 -17.31 -29.45
N VAL A 98 -3.73 -18.48 -28.87
CA VAL A 98 -2.74 -18.66 -27.82
C VAL A 98 -1.62 -19.51 -28.39
N THR A 99 -0.39 -19.00 -28.31
CA THR A 99 0.78 -19.66 -28.88
C THR A 99 1.74 -20.13 -27.80
N SER A 100 2.59 -21.10 -28.13
CA SER A 100 3.65 -21.59 -27.22
C SER A 100 3.13 -22.15 -25.89
N LEU A 101 2.01 -22.86 -25.92
CA LEU A 101 1.49 -23.59 -24.78
C LEU A 101 2.43 -24.70 -24.33
N CYS A 102 2.37 -24.95 -23.03
CA CYS A 102 3.16 -25.97 -22.38
C CYS A 102 2.68 -27.35 -22.82
N PRO A 103 3.57 -28.28 -23.19
CA PRO A 103 3.17 -29.64 -23.54
C PRO A 103 2.65 -30.38 -22.30
N ASN A 104 1.72 -31.32 -22.50
CA ASN A 104 1.17 -32.19 -21.46
C ASN A 104 0.67 -31.44 -20.21
N THR A 105 0.13 -30.24 -20.40
CA THR A 105 -0.33 -29.37 -19.33
C THR A 105 -1.84 -29.22 -19.44
N THR A 106 -2.52 -29.38 -18.31
CA THR A 106 -3.95 -29.14 -18.22
C THR A 106 -4.19 -27.66 -17.97
N TYR A 107 -5.10 -27.09 -18.75
CA TYR A 107 -5.57 -25.71 -18.62
C TYR A 107 -7.06 -25.71 -18.34
N GLU A 108 -7.51 -24.74 -17.55
CA GLU A 108 -8.90 -24.34 -17.43
C GLU A 108 -9.17 -23.21 -18.42
N PHE A 109 -10.18 -23.37 -19.29
CA PHE A 109 -10.76 -22.28 -20.06
C PHE A 109 -12.12 -21.91 -19.45
N SER A 110 -12.23 -20.73 -18.87
CA SER A 110 -13.42 -20.29 -18.15
C SER A 110 -13.75 -18.81 -18.34
N ALA A 111 -15.00 -18.44 -18.09
CA ALA A 111 -15.47 -17.06 -18.02
C ALA A 111 -16.61 -16.95 -17.00
N TRP A 112 -16.78 -15.77 -16.41
CA TRP A 112 -17.96 -15.44 -15.62
C TRP A 112 -19.03 -14.91 -16.54
N ILE A 113 -20.22 -15.52 -16.51
CA ILE A 113 -21.31 -15.20 -17.42
C ILE A 113 -22.59 -14.97 -16.62
N MET A 114 -23.38 -14.00 -17.06
CA MET A 114 -24.69 -13.67 -16.53
C MET A 114 -25.73 -13.73 -17.66
N ASN A 115 -26.86 -14.39 -17.39
CA ASN A 115 -28.06 -14.21 -18.18
C ASN A 115 -28.71 -12.87 -17.79
N VAL A 116 -28.74 -11.91 -18.71
CA VAL A 116 -29.26 -10.56 -18.41
C VAL A 116 -30.78 -10.49 -18.47
N LEU A 117 -31.48 -11.52 -18.95
CA LEU A 117 -32.93 -11.50 -19.10
C LEU A 117 -33.65 -11.58 -17.76
N LEU A 118 -34.73 -10.81 -17.61
CA LEU A 118 -35.63 -10.89 -16.46
C LEU A 118 -36.75 -11.92 -16.64
N SER A 119 -37.14 -12.21 -17.89
CA SER A 119 -38.25 -13.12 -18.17
C SER A 119 -37.78 -14.55 -18.39
N PRO A 120 -38.26 -15.54 -17.61
CA PRO A 120 -37.93 -16.95 -17.82
C PRO A 120 -38.49 -17.53 -19.13
N SER A 121 -39.42 -16.82 -19.78
CA SER A 121 -39.97 -17.19 -21.10
C SER A 121 -39.10 -16.74 -22.28
N GLY A 122 -38.07 -15.92 -22.02
CA GLY A 122 -37.09 -15.52 -23.04
C GLY A 122 -36.24 -16.70 -23.49
N ILE A 123 -35.58 -16.54 -24.64
CA ILE A 123 -34.60 -17.53 -25.11
C ILE A 123 -33.41 -17.47 -24.15
N LYS A 124 -32.95 -18.60 -23.62
CA LYS A 124 -31.86 -18.62 -22.65
C LYS A 124 -30.52 -18.51 -23.36
N PRO A 125 -29.54 -17.75 -22.84
CA PRO A 125 -28.17 -17.76 -23.30
C PRO A 125 -27.63 -19.19 -23.39
N ASP A 126 -27.10 -19.61 -24.52
CA ASP A 126 -26.45 -20.90 -24.71
C ASP A 126 -25.12 -20.71 -25.44
N ILE A 127 -24.03 -20.96 -24.74
CA ILE A 127 -22.69 -20.63 -25.21
C ILE A 127 -21.89 -21.91 -25.41
N THR A 128 -21.20 -21.99 -26.53
CA THR A 128 -20.24 -23.06 -26.81
C THR A 128 -18.83 -22.52 -26.71
N PHE A 129 -18.06 -23.07 -25.78
CA PHE A 129 -16.62 -22.89 -25.66
C PHE A 129 -15.92 -23.94 -26.55
N ARG A 130 -14.93 -23.52 -27.34
CA ARG A 130 -14.10 -24.42 -28.15
C ARG A 130 -12.64 -24.10 -28.00
N ILE A 131 -11.85 -25.15 -28.07
CA ILE A 131 -10.40 -25.09 -28.28
C ILE A 131 -10.14 -25.79 -29.61
N GLU A 132 -9.57 -25.04 -30.55
CA GLU A 132 -9.33 -25.46 -31.93
C GLU A 132 -7.84 -25.35 -32.24
N THR A 133 -7.34 -26.09 -33.23
CA THR A 133 -6.06 -25.77 -33.86
C THR A 133 -6.22 -24.51 -34.73
N PRO A 134 -5.12 -23.85 -35.15
CA PRO A 134 -5.19 -22.70 -36.05
C PRO A 134 -5.85 -22.97 -37.41
N ASP A 135 -5.93 -24.23 -37.85
CA ASP A 135 -6.61 -24.62 -39.11
C ASP A 135 -8.14 -24.83 -38.95
N GLY A 136 -8.66 -24.72 -37.73
CA GLY A 136 -10.08 -24.87 -37.41
C GLY A 136 -10.47 -26.27 -36.93
N THR A 137 -9.53 -27.22 -36.83
CA THR A 137 -9.83 -28.54 -36.25
C THR A 137 -10.14 -28.42 -34.76
N ILE A 138 -11.35 -28.83 -34.35
CA ILE A 138 -11.78 -28.82 -32.94
C ILE A 138 -10.98 -29.87 -32.15
N LEU A 139 -10.28 -29.43 -31.11
CA LEU A 139 -9.55 -30.29 -30.18
C LEU A 139 -10.41 -30.69 -29.00
N ASN A 140 -11.21 -29.75 -28.47
CA ASN A 140 -12.16 -30.01 -27.40
C ASN A 140 -13.24 -28.90 -27.36
N GLN A 141 -14.41 -29.20 -26.80
CA GLN A 141 -15.50 -28.24 -26.67
C GLN A 141 -16.39 -28.51 -25.47
N TYR A 142 -17.09 -27.47 -25.03
CA TYR A 142 -18.06 -27.49 -23.94
C TYR A 142 -19.23 -26.56 -24.28
N SER A 143 -20.46 -26.96 -23.96
CA SER A 143 -21.64 -26.11 -24.06
C SER A 143 -22.22 -25.91 -22.68
N THR A 144 -22.59 -24.66 -22.37
CA THR A 144 -23.27 -24.29 -21.13
C THR A 144 -24.68 -24.87 -21.05
N GLY A 145 -25.27 -25.21 -22.19
CA GLY A 145 -26.72 -25.31 -22.34
C GLY A 145 -27.38 -23.95 -22.04
N GLY A 146 -28.71 -23.96 -21.90
CA GLY A 146 -29.46 -22.75 -21.57
C GLY A 146 -29.19 -22.27 -20.14
N ILE A 147 -28.52 -21.13 -20.00
CA ILE A 147 -28.26 -20.46 -18.73
C ILE A 147 -29.57 -19.90 -18.17
N LEU A 148 -29.91 -20.30 -16.95
CA LEU A 148 -31.20 -19.96 -16.34
C LEU A 148 -31.28 -18.47 -15.99
N VAL A 149 -32.52 -17.95 -15.99
CA VAL A 149 -32.81 -16.61 -15.49
C VAL A 149 -32.80 -16.63 -13.96
N THR A 150 -32.23 -15.60 -13.36
CA THR A 150 -32.17 -15.41 -11.91
C THR A 150 -33.05 -14.24 -11.47
N ASN A 151 -33.46 -14.21 -10.20
CA ASN A 151 -34.30 -13.11 -9.68
C ASN A 151 -33.52 -11.80 -9.48
N GLN A 152 -32.20 -11.87 -9.46
CA GLN A 152 -31.25 -10.77 -9.31
C GLN A 152 -30.12 -11.00 -10.31
N PRO A 153 -29.41 -9.96 -10.77
CA PRO A 153 -28.24 -10.13 -11.64
C PRO A 153 -27.18 -10.98 -10.92
N THR A 154 -26.89 -12.16 -11.45
CA THR A 154 -25.96 -13.13 -10.85
C THR A 154 -24.90 -13.52 -11.88
N TRP A 155 -23.63 -13.38 -11.50
CA TRP A 155 -22.50 -13.91 -12.25
C TRP A 155 -22.26 -15.38 -11.86
N GLU A 156 -22.11 -16.26 -12.84
CA GLU A 156 -21.77 -17.67 -12.64
C GLU A 156 -20.59 -18.06 -13.54
N GLN A 157 -19.67 -18.88 -13.02
CA GLN A 157 -18.50 -19.32 -13.78
C GLN A 157 -18.85 -20.54 -14.64
N TYR A 158 -18.51 -20.46 -15.92
CA TYR A 158 -18.65 -21.55 -16.89
C TYR A 158 -17.31 -21.83 -17.56
N GLY A 159 -17.04 -23.10 -17.85
CA GLY A 159 -15.78 -23.49 -18.47
C GLY A 159 -15.52 -24.98 -18.45
N PHE A 160 -14.36 -25.37 -18.94
CA PHE A 160 -13.92 -26.76 -18.99
C PHE A 160 -12.40 -26.88 -19.05
N TYR A 161 -11.91 -28.12 -18.94
CA TYR A 161 -10.48 -28.41 -18.99
C TYR A 161 -10.01 -28.88 -20.36
N PHE A 162 -8.78 -28.55 -20.67
CA PHE A 162 -8.08 -29.04 -21.84
C PHE A 162 -6.63 -29.37 -21.52
N THR A 163 -6.20 -30.57 -21.86
CA THR A 163 -4.81 -31.00 -21.72
C THR A 163 -4.14 -30.95 -23.08
N THR A 164 -3.07 -30.16 -23.17
CA THR A 164 -2.24 -30.09 -24.38
C THR A 164 -1.53 -31.42 -24.64
N THR A 165 -1.25 -31.70 -25.90
CA THR A 165 -0.33 -32.78 -26.32
C THR A 165 1.01 -32.16 -26.74
N PRO A 166 2.07 -32.95 -26.93
CA PRO A 166 3.36 -32.41 -27.41
C PRO A 166 3.32 -31.71 -28.78
N GLY A 167 2.23 -31.84 -29.54
CA GLY A 167 2.06 -31.23 -30.88
C GLY A 167 1.14 -30.00 -30.94
N ASN A 168 0.45 -29.64 -29.84
CA ASN A 168 -0.52 -28.53 -29.83
C ASN A 168 0.03 -27.33 -29.07
N ALA A 169 1.12 -26.74 -29.58
CA ALA A 169 1.71 -25.53 -29.00
C ALA A 169 0.82 -24.30 -29.22
N ASP A 170 0.06 -24.27 -30.32
CA ASP A 170 -0.79 -23.15 -30.67
C ASP A 170 -2.25 -23.61 -30.76
N VAL A 171 -3.15 -22.88 -30.11
CA VAL A 171 -4.60 -23.15 -30.11
C VAL A 171 -5.39 -21.86 -30.30
N VAL A 172 -6.60 -21.99 -30.80
CA VAL A 172 -7.60 -20.92 -30.87
C VAL A 172 -8.65 -21.18 -29.80
N LEU A 173 -8.84 -20.21 -28.91
CA LEU A 173 -9.93 -20.19 -27.95
C LEU A 173 -11.11 -19.46 -28.58
N ARG A 174 -12.28 -20.10 -28.60
CA ARG A 174 -13.49 -19.55 -29.22
C ARG A 174 -14.67 -19.67 -28.27
N MET A 175 -15.49 -18.62 -28.17
CA MET A 175 -16.82 -18.66 -27.59
C MET A 175 -17.85 -18.22 -28.63
N THR A 176 -18.81 -19.10 -28.86
CA THR A 176 -19.94 -18.90 -29.78
C THR A 176 -21.22 -18.78 -28.97
N ASN A 177 -22.02 -17.75 -29.23
CA ASN A 177 -23.38 -17.70 -28.72
C ASN A 177 -24.26 -18.45 -29.73
N ASN A 178 -24.91 -19.52 -29.29
CA ASN A 178 -25.72 -20.38 -30.14
C ASN A 178 -27.04 -19.68 -30.49
N ALA A 179 -27.58 -19.90 -31.69
CA ALA A 179 -28.88 -19.35 -32.08
C ALA A 179 -30.08 -20.05 -31.41
N PRO A 180 -31.26 -19.41 -31.39
CA PRO A 180 -31.54 -18.07 -31.93
C PRO A 180 -31.52 -16.95 -30.88
N GLY A 181 -31.15 -15.74 -31.30
CA GLY A 181 -31.38 -14.50 -30.54
C GLY A 181 -32.74 -13.84 -30.82
N GLY A 182 -32.80 -12.51 -30.66
CA GLY A 182 -33.98 -11.67 -30.90
C GLY A 182 -34.86 -11.46 -29.67
N GLY A 183 -35.47 -12.53 -29.15
CA GLY A 183 -36.32 -12.49 -27.95
C GLY A 183 -35.59 -12.82 -26.64
N GLY A 184 -34.26 -12.82 -26.66
CA GLY A 184 -33.41 -13.27 -25.58
C GLY A 184 -32.10 -13.82 -26.12
N ASN A 185 -31.47 -14.73 -25.37
CA ASN A 185 -30.14 -15.28 -25.58
C ASN A 185 -29.01 -14.25 -25.32
N ASP A 186 -29.38 -13.17 -24.63
CA ASP A 186 -28.52 -12.05 -24.30
C ASP A 186 -27.75 -12.31 -23.01
N LEU A 187 -26.48 -11.93 -22.98
CA LEU A 187 -25.61 -12.19 -21.84
C LEU A 187 -24.66 -11.04 -21.55
N ALA A 188 -24.23 -10.98 -20.30
CA ALA A 188 -23.01 -10.29 -19.91
C ALA A 188 -21.92 -11.33 -19.62
N LEU A 189 -20.68 -11.05 -19.97
CA LEU A 189 -19.52 -11.87 -19.59
C LEU A 189 -18.34 -11.04 -19.12
N ASP A 190 -17.55 -11.63 -18.24
CA ASP A 190 -16.38 -11.04 -17.64
C ASP A 190 -15.33 -12.11 -17.29
N ASP A 191 -14.11 -11.69 -16.95
CA ASP A 191 -13.04 -12.54 -16.41
C ASP A 191 -12.78 -13.82 -17.24
N ILE A 192 -12.59 -13.64 -18.55
CA ILE A 192 -12.26 -14.76 -19.44
C ILE A 192 -10.81 -15.16 -19.20
N THR A 193 -10.60 -16.41 -18.78
CA THR A 193 -9.27 -16.90 -18.47
C THR A 193 -8.95 -18.23 -19.10
N PHE A 194 -7.69 -18.37 -19.51
CA PHE A 194 -7.08 -19.64 -19.91
C PHE A 194 -5.78 -19.83 -19.14
N ARG A 195 -5.78 -20.76 -18.19
CA ARG A 195 -4.70 -20.85 -17.21
C ARG A 195 -4.41 -22.28 -16.74
N PRO A 196 -3.17 -22.61 -16.35
CA PRO A 196 -2.82 -23.95 -15.89
C PRO A 196 -3.69 -24.36 -14.70
N CYS A 197 -4.12 -25.62 -14.69
CA CYS A 197 -4.83 -26.26 -13.58
C CYS A 197 -4.16 -27.60 -13.31
N GLY A 198 -3.93 -27.90 -12.04
CA GLY A 198 -3.24 -29.13 -11.63
C GLY A 198 -3.59 -29.56 -10.22
N PRO A 199 -2.74 -30.38 -9.60
CA PRO A 199 -2.93 -30.82 -8.21
C PRO A 199 -3.07 -29.64 -7.24
N ASP A 200 -3.65 -29.92 -6.08
CA ASP A 200 -3.76 -28.93 -5.02
C ASP A 200 -2.37 -28.62 -4.45
N VAL A 201 -2.05 -27.33 -4.38
CA VAL A 201 -0.84 -26.78 -3.80
C VAL A 201 -1.27 -25.81 -2.71
N SER A 202 -0.82 -26.06 -1.50
CA SER A 202 -1.04 -25.17 -0.36
C SER A 202 0.27 -24.81 0.31
N SER A 203 0.29 -23.64 0.93
CA SER A 203 1.43 -23.14 1.69
C SER A 203 0.97 -22.49 2.98
N VAL A 204 1.83 -22.54 4.00
CA VAL A 204 1.60 -21.94 5.31
C VAL A 204 2.88 -21.33 5.87
N ILE A 205 2.71 -20.34 6.74
CA ILE A 205 3.76 -19.86 7.64
C ILE A 205 3.69 -20.72 8.90
N GLN A 206 4.76 -21.43 9.25
CA GLN A 206 4.74 -22.36 10.37
C GLN A 206 4.40 -21.65 11.69
N GLY A 207 3.29 -22.09 12.32
CA GLY A 207 2.82 -21.55 13.60
C GLY A 207 2.08 -20.21 13.52
N LEU A 208 1.81 -19.67 12.33
CA LEU A 208 1.15 -18.39 12.14
C LEU A 208 0.03 -18.46 11.09
N ASN A 209 -0.95 -17.57 11.21
CA ASN A 209 -1.96 -17.35 10.19
C ASN A 209 -1.55 -16.15 9.32
N SER A 210 -1.78 -16.25 8.02
CA SER A 210 -1.59 -15.15 7.06
C SER A 210 -2.87 -14.30 6.97
N PRO A 211 -2.79 -12.95 6.87
CA PRO A 211 -1.57 -12.12 6.83
C PRO A 211 -0.87 -11.97 8.19
N VAL A 212 0.43 -11.67 8.17
CA VAL A 212 1.25 -11.40 9.36
C VAL A 212 1.82 -9.98 9.33
N ASP A 213 1.60 -9.21 10.39
CA ASP A 213 2.21 -7.89 10.58
C ASP A 213 3.43 -7.99 11.52
N ILE A 214 4.55 -7.40 11.10
CA ILE A 214 5.81 -7.38 11.85
C ILE A 214 6.46 -6.00 11.82
N CYS A 215 7.38 -5.75 12.74
CA CYS A 215 8.17 -4.54 12.74
C CYS A 215 9.52 -4.76 12.05
N VAL A 216 9.97 -3.79 11.24
CA VAL A 216 11.15 -3.94 10.38
C VAL A 216 12.45 -4.33 11.13
N TYR A 217 12.55 -3.99 12.41
CA TYR A 217 13.73 -4.21 13.25
C TYR A 217 13.65 -5.44 14.16
N ASP A 218 12.51 -6.12 14.18
CA ASP A 218 12.29 -7.34 14.97
C ASP A 218 11.68 -8.41 14.07
N GLN A 219 12.40 -8.73 12.98
CA GLN A 219 11.96 -9.71 12.02
C GLN A 219 12.58 -11.07 12.35
N PRO A 220 11.84 -11.98 13.00
CA PRO A 220 12.29 -13.35 13.09
C PRO A 220 12.35 -13.96 11.68
N SER A 221 13.19 -14.98 11.52
CA SER A 221 13.13 -15.81 10.32
C SER A 221 11.87 -16.68 10.42
N TYR A 222 11.11 -16.77 9.34
CA TYR A 222 9.89 -17.57 9.28
C TYR A 222 10.11 -18.78 8.37
N ASP A 223 9.79 -19.96 8.88
CA ASP A 223 9.76 -21.18 8.09
C ASP A 223 8.43 -21.27 7.35
N PHE A 224 8.49 -21.23 6.03
CA PHE A 224 7.36 -21.56 5.17
C PHE A 224 7.43 -23.03 4.81
N SER A 225 6.26 -23.65 4.74
CA SER A 225 6.12 -25.01 4.22
C SER A 225 4.98 -25.08 3.24
N ALA A 226 5.15 -25.89 2.21
CA ALA A 226 4.13 -26.19 1.24
C ALA A 226 3.82 -27.68 1.20
N SER A 227 2.62 -28.00 0.71
CA SER A 227 2.20 -29.35 0.37
C SER A 227 1.65 -29.39 -1.05
N VAL A 228 1.87 -30.50 -1.73
CA VAL A 228 1.42 -30.73 -3.12
C VAL A 228 0.73 -32.08 -3.15
N SER A 229 -0.53 -32.11 -3.57
CA SER A 229 -1.26 -33.36 -3.70
C SER A 229 -0.76 -34.17 -4.92
N PRO A 230 -1.00 -35.49 -4.96
CA PRO A 230 -0.53 -36.32 -6.07
C PRO A 230 -1.07 -35.87 -7.43
N GLY A 231 -0.22 -35.86 -8.45
CA GLY A 231 -0.63 -35.67 -9.85
C GLY A 231 0.49 -35.23 -10.80
N PHE A 232 1.62 -34.76 -10.27
CA PHE A 232 2.88 -34.67 -11.01
C PHE A 232 3.70 -35.97 -10.87
N THR A 233 4.46 -36.31 -11.91
CA THR A 233 5.40 -37.44 -11.90
C THR A 233 6.73 -37.03 -11.26
N VAL A 234 7.29 -35.89 -11.70
CA VAL A 234 8.51 -35.30 -11.15
C VAL A 234 8.27 -33.80 -10.92
N PRO A 235 7.61 -33.41 -9.83
CA PRO A 235 7.32 -32.01 -9.55
C PRO A 235 8.61 -31.21 -9.33
N VAL A 236 8.67 -30.01 -9.90
CA VAL A 236 9.70 -29.01 -9.66
C VAL A 236 9.09 -27.82 -8.95
N TYR A 237 9.74 -27.37 -7.88
CA TYR A 237 9.27 -26.31 -7.00
C TYR A 237 10.08 -25.04 -7.21
N GLN A 238 9.41 -23.89 -7.10
CA GLN A 238 10.04 -22.59 -7.10
C GLN A 238 9.21 -21.60 -6.29
N TRP A 239 9.76 -21.11 -5.17
CA TRP A 239 9.14 -20.03 -4.41
C TRP A 239 9.26 -18.70 -5.15
N GLN A 240 8.22 -17.90 -5.04
CA GLN A 240 8.16 -16.57 -5.62
C GLN A 240 7.85 -15.52 -4.56
N LEU A 241 8.33 -14.29 -4.81
CA LEU A 241 8.05 -13.09 -4.05
C LEU A 241 7.33 -12.07 -4.93
N SER A 242 6.33 -11.41 -4.34
CA SER A 242 5.72 -10.18 -4.84
C SER A 242 5.92 -9.06 -3.82
N ALA A 243 6.34 -7.88 -4.28
CA ALA A 243 6.48 -6.67 -3.46
C ALA A 243 5.44 -5.60 -3.83
N ASP A 244 4.47 -5.96 -4.67
CA ASP A 244 3.48 -5.07 -5.28
C ASP A 244 2.07 -5.67 -5.22
N THR A 245 1.73 -6.25 -4.07
CA THR A 245 0.41 -6.81 -3.77
C THR A 245 -0.06 -7.84 -4.81
N GLY A 246 0.84 -8.74 -5.22
CA GLY A 246 0.54 -9.85 -6.13
C GLY A 246 0.50 -9.48 -7.62
N ARG A 247 0.81 -8.24 -8.00
CA ARG A 247 0.79 -7.81 -9.42
C ARG A 247 1.93 -8.42 -10.21
N THR A 248 3.13 -8.48 -9.62
CA THR A 248 4.29 -9.14 -10.22
C THR A 248 4.88 -10.15 -9.26
N TRP A 249 5.34 -11.28 -9.82
CA TRP A 249 5.93 -12.38 -9.10
C TRP A 249 7.33 -12.65 -9.64
N THR A 250 8.29 -12.78 -8.73
CA THR A 250 9.70 -13.00 -9.06
C THR A 250 10.20 -14.28 -8.38
N ASP A 251 10.89 -15.14 -9.13
CA ASP A 251 11.50 -16.36 -8.60
C ASP A 251 12.57 -16.01 -7.56
N ILE A 252 12.48 -16.59 -6.36
CA ILE A 252 13.50 -16.44 -5.32
C ILE A 252 14.65 -17.41 -5.64
N PRO A 253 15.86 -16.93 -5.93
CA PRO A 253 16.95 -17.80 -6.35
C PRO A 253 17.28 -18.89 -5.32
N GLY A 254 17.31 -20.15 -5.78
CA GLY A 254 17.64 -21.31 -4.95
C GLY A 254 16.52 -21.81 -4.03
N ALA A 255 15.37 -21.14 -3.98
CA ALA A 255 14.22 -21.57 -3.18
C ALA A 255 13.37 -22.61 -3.94
N ASN A 256 13.92 -23.81 -4.09
CA ASN A 256 13.39 -24.89 -4.92
C ASN A 256 12.96 -26.15 -4.13
N SER A 257 12.63 -25.95 -2.85
CA SER A 257 12.16 -26.98 -1.92
C SER A 257 10.71 -26.70 -1.50
N LEU A 258 10.03 -27.71 -0.92
CA LEU A 258 8.74 -27.52 -0.24
C LEU A 258 8.86 -26.65 1.02
N SER A 259 10.08 -26.42 1.51
CA SER A 259 10.35 -25.49 2.61
C SER A 259 11.13 -24.27 2.12
N PHE A 260 10.87 -23.12 2.73
CA PHE A 260 11.62 -21.89 2.51
C PHE A 260 11.77 -21.11 3.81
N LEU A 261 13.01 -20.80 4.17
CA LEU A 261 13.30 -19.93 5.31
C LEU A 261 13.34 -18.49 4.82
N ARG A 262 12.30 -17.73 5.15
CA ARG A 262 12.21 -16.30 4.83
C ARG A 262 13.27 -15.52 5.61
N THR A 263 13.96 -14.62 4.93
CA THR A 263 14.88 -13.66 5.53
C THR A 263 14.24 -12.27 5.73
N PRO A 264 14.76 -11.44 6.64
CA PRO A 264 14.25 -10.07 6.86
C PRO A 264 14.24 -9.20 5.60
N THR A 265 13.22 -8.36 5.46
CA THR A 265 13.05 -7.43 4.32
C THR A 265 13.01 -5.96 4.79
N PRO A 266 13.18 -4.97 3.91
CA PRO A 266 12.81 -3.59 4.23
C PRO A 266 11.32 -3.46 4.57
N ALA A 267 10.91 -2.29 5.07
CA ALA A 267 9.50 -1.99 5.28
C ALA A 267 8.72 -2.07 3.95
N GLY A 268 7.54 -2.67 4.00
CA GLY A 268 6.72 -2.94 2.81
C GLY A 268 5.78 -4.12 3.00
N HIS A 269 4.94 -4.36 2.00
CA HIS A 269 4.01 -5.47 1.96
C HIS A 269 4.50 -6.52 0.96
N PHE A 270 4.61 -7.77 1.40
CA PHE A 270 5.21 -8.85 0.63
C PHE A 270 4.28 -10.05 0.56
N GLY A 271 4.06 -10.55 -0.66
CA GLY A 271 3.38 -11.81 -0.92
C GLY A 271 4.39 -12.89 -1.27
N TYR A 272 4.18 -14.11 -0.78
CA TYR A 272 4.97 -15.29 -1.11
C TYR A 272 4.07 -16.42 -1.57
N ARG A 273 4.50 -17.20 -2.55
CA ARG A 273 3.79 -18.40 -3.00
C ARG A 273 4.78 -19.44 -3.51
N LEU A 274 4.42 -20.71 -3.41
CA LEU A 274 5.13 -21.79 -4.10
C LEU A 274 4.50 -21.98 -5.48
N THR A 275 5.34 -22.02 -6.51
CA THR A 275 4.93 -22.49 -7.84
C THR A 275 5.44 -23.90 -8.10
N VAL A 276 4.63 -24.70 -8.80
CA VAL A 276 4.91 -26.10 -9.09
C VAL A 276 4.62 -26.39 -10.56
N ALA A 277 5.51 -27.13 -11.22
CA ALA A 277 5.28 -27.67 -12.55
C ALA A 277 5.91 -29.05 -12.68
N GLU A 278 5.50 -29.80 -13.71
CA GLU A 278 6.22 -31.01 -14.13
C GLU A 278 7.62 -30.63 -14.62
N SER A 279 8.60 -31.49 -14.38
CA SER A 279 10.03 -31.24 -14.68
C SER A 279 10.32 -30.73 -16.10
N GLY A 280 9.60 -31.22 -17.11
CA GLY A 280 9.73 -30.78 -18.50
C GLY A 280 9.25 -29.34 -18.77
N ASN A 281 8.45 -28.78 -17.86
CA ASN A 281 7.77 -27.48 -18.00
C ASN A 281 8.26 -26.43 -17.01
N ALA A 282 9.14 -26.78 -16.05
CA ALA A 282 9.55 -25.90 -14.95
C ALA A 282 10.17 -24.56 -15.38
N GLY A 283 10.85 -24.55 -16.53
CA GLY A 283 11.49 -23.34 -17.08
C GLY A 283 10.52 -22.36 -17.75
N ILE A 284 9.23 -22.68 -17.85
CA ILE A 284 8.23 -21.88 -18.54
C ILE A 284 7.21 -21.36 -17.51
N PRO A 285 7.24 -20.06 -17.17
CA PRO A 285 6.39 -19.50 -16.11
C PRO A 285 4.90 -19.77 -16.29
N SER A 286 4.41 -19.75 -17.53
CA SER A 286 3.00 -19.97 -17.89
C SER A 286 2.52 -21.42 -17.76
N CYS A 287 3.36 -22.36 -17.31
CA CYS A 287 2.97 -23.75 -17.06
C CYS A 287 2.79 -24.09 -15.59
N ARG A 288 3.14 -23.15 -14.70
CA ARG A 288 3.21 -23.43 -13.27
C ARG A 288 1.85 -23.20 -12.65
N ILE A 289 1.45 -24.08 -11.75
CA ILE A 289 0.36 -23.81 -10.80
C ILE A 289 0.96 -23.20 -9.52
N ALA A 290 0.16 -22.45 -8.77
CA ALA A 290 0.62 -21.75 -7.58
C ALA A 290 -0.17 -22.13 -6.33
N SER A 291 0.50 -22.07 -5.17
CA SER A 291 -0.17 -22.13 -3.88
C SER A 291 -1.03 -20.90 -3.61
N ASN A 292 -1.81 -20.94 -2.52
CA ASN A 292 -2.28 -19.72 -1.87
C ASN A 292 -1.11 -18.76 -1.56
N VAL A 293 -1.42 -17.47 -1.42
CA VAL A 293 -0.45 -16.44 -1.08
C VAL A 293 -0.29 -16.34 0.43
N LEU A 294 0.96 -16.28 0.89
CA LEU A 294 1.36 -15.93 2.24
C LEU A 294 1.74 -14.45 2.27
N GLU A 295 1.04 -13.67 3.08
CA GLU A 295 1.21 -12.22 3.15
C GLU A 295 1.92 -11.83 4.44
N ILE A 296 2.97 -11.01 4.29
CA ILE A 296 3.71 -10.44 5.42
C ILE A 296 3.91 -8.96 5.16
N THR A 297 3.49 -8.13 6.11
CA THR A 297 3.73 -6.69 6.10
C THR A 297 4.77 -6.32 7.14
N ALA A 298 5.90 -5.76 6.69
CA ALA A 298 6.92 -5.20 7.56
C ALA A 298 6.69 -3.70 7.73
N HIS A 299 6.26 -3.29 8.91
CA HIS A 299 5.95 -1.91 9.25
C HIS A 299 7.20 -1.13 9.68
N PRO A 300 7.35 0.14 9.28
CA PRO A 300 8.44 0.98 9.74
C PRO A 300 8.28 1.37 11.21
N ARG A 301 9.35 1.91 11.80
CA ARG A 301 9.23 2.58 13.09
C ARG A 301 8.42 3.86 12.95
N PRO A 302 7.61 4.24 13.95
CA PRO A 302 7.14 5.62 14.03
C PRO A 302 8.35 6.55 14.13
N LEU A 303 8.27 7.69 13.44
CA LEU A 303 9.25 8.74 13.58
C LEU A 303 8.91 9.52 14.85
N VAL A 304 9.88 9.60 15.76
CA VAL A 304 9.72 10.28 17.05
C VAL A 304 10.86 11.28 17.19
N ASN A 305 10.52 12.50 17.57
CA ASN A 305 11.47 13.58 17.84
C ASN A 305 11.00 14.32 19.08
N ALA A 306 11.75 14.26 20.17
CA ALA A 306 11.44 14.92 21.43
C ALA A 306 11.75 16.43 21.40
N GLY A 307 12.42 16.91 20.35
CA GLY A 307 12.89 18.27 20.21
C GLY A 307 14.25 18.49 20.88
N PRO A 308 14.82 19.71 20.77
CA PRO A 308 16.10 20.02 21.38
C PRO A 308 15.99 20.09 22.91
N ASP A 309 17.10 19.78 23.58
CA ASP A 309 17.28 19.98 25.02
C ASP A 309 16.87 21.40 25.45
N LYS A 310 16.31 21.51 26.64
CA LYS A 310 15.79 22.75 27.20
C LYS A 310 16.54 23.14 28.46
N ILE A 311 16.53 24.43 28.75
CA ILE A 311 17.06 25.00 29.99
C ILE A 311 15.95 25.77 30.67
N LEU A 312 15.83 25.54 31.96
CA LEU A 312 14.83 26.14 32.81
C LEU A 312 15.54 26.84 33.97
N VAL A 313 15.20 28.11 34.22
CA VAL A 313 15.81 28.86 35.31
C VAL A 313 14.87 28.82 36.53
N THR A 314 15.36 28.34 37.67
CA THR A 314 14.57 28.11 38.90
C THR A 314 13.89 29.39 39.37
N GLY A 315 12.55 29.39 39.43
CA GLY A 315 11.76 30.56 39.82
C GLY A 315 11.49 31.57 38.69
N TYR A 316 12.01 31.34 37.47
CA TYR A 316 11.89 32.28 36.35
C TYR A 316 11.04 31.79 35.18
N SER A 317 10.70 30.50 35.01
CA SER A 317 10.00 30.06 33.79
C SER A 317 9.33 28.68 33.87
N ASN A 318 8.41 28.45 32.93
CA ASN A 318 8.10 27.14 32.36
C ASN A 318 8.79 27.05 30.98
N THR A 319 9.10 25.84 30.50
CA THR A 319 9.57 25.65 29.11
C THR A 319 8.61 24.74 28.37
N GLN A 320 8.40 24.96 27.09
CA GLN A 320 7.58 24.06 26.27
C GLN A 320 8.47 23.02 25.59
N LEU A 321 8.14 21.74 25.71
CA LEU A 321 8.72 20.70 24.85
C LEU A 321 8.15 20.84 23.44
N THR A 322 8.91 20.43 22.44
CA THR A 322 8.50 20.57 21.03
C THR A 322 8.53 19.21 20.34
N GLY A 323 7.80 18.25 20.92
CA GLY A 323 7.71 16.90 20.40
C GLY A 323 7.00 16.85 19.05
N ALA A 324 7.44 15.92 18.20
CA ALA A 324 6.79 15.59 16.95
C ALA A 324 6.80 14.07 16.76
N VAL A 325 5.66 13.51 16.39
CA VAL A 325 5.50 12.08 16.10
C VAL A 325 4.75 11.92 14.78
N THR A 326 5.25 11.04 13.90
CA THR A 326 4.53 10.60 12.70
C THR A 326 4.63 9.09 12.54
N GLY A 327 3.64 8.47 11.90
CA GLY A 327 3.58 7.03 11.69
C GLY A 327 2.14 6.53 11.55
N GLU A 328 1.99 5.22 11.46
CA GLU A 328 0.70 4.55 11.22
C GLU A 328 -0.11 4.43 12.51
N ASN A 329 -1.20 5.21 12.63
CA ASN A 329 -2.14 5.16 13.76
C ASN A 329 -1.44 5.20 15.13
N VAL A 330 -0.48 6.11 15.28
CA VAL A 330 0.41 6.18 16.44
C VAL A 330 -0.29 6.68 17.71
N GLN A 331 0.00 6.01 18.82
CA GLN A 331 -0.22 6.48 20.18
C GLN A 331 1.13 6.90 20.76
N TYR A 332 1.16 7.93 21.60
CA TYR A 332 2.40 8.43 22.19
C TYR A 332 2.16 8.98 23.59
N ASN A 333 3.23 9.00 24.38
CA ASN A 333 3.25 9.63 25.69
C ASN A 333 4.67 10.06 26.08
N TRP A 334 4.73 11.05 26.97
CA TRP A 334 5.94 11.46 27.66
C TRP A 334 6.11 10.72 28.98
N VAL A 335 7.32 10.29 29.30
CA VAL A 335 7.67 9.66 30.58
C VAL A 335 8.96 10.28 31.14
N PRO A 336 9.03 10.67 32.42
CA PRO A 336 7.95 10.63 33.41
C PRO A 336 6.91 11.77 33.23
N PRO A 337 5.68 11.64 33.78
CA PRO A 337 4.66 12.70 33.70
C PRO A 337 4.94 13.88 34.65
N ASP A 338 5.87 13.72 35.60
CA ASP A 338 6.20 14.71 36.62
C ASP A 338 6.55 16.07 36.00
N TYR A 339 5.94 17.13 36.55
CA TYR A 339 6.12 18.51 36.13
C TYR A 339 5.71 18.82 34.68
N LEU A 340 5.01 17.91 33.98
CA LEU A 340 4.40 18.17 32.68
C LEU A 340 2.96 18.65 32.85
N SER A 341 2.53 19.61 32.03
CA SER A 341 1.12 20.00 31.97
C SER A 341 0.21 18.89 31.42
N SER A 342 0.77 17.99 30.61
CA SER A 342 0.12 16.79 30.07
C SER A 342 1.22 15.85 29.55
N ASP A 343 1.11 14.57 29.83
CA ASP A 343 1.99 13.52 29.30
C ASP A 343 1.55 13.01 27.92
N THR A 344 0.37 13.41 27.46
CA THR A 344 -0.24 12.99 26.19
C THR A 344 -0.34 14.12 25.16
N ALA A 345 0.08 15.33 25.52
CA ALA A 345 0.29 16.42 24.56
C ALA A 345 1.69 16.32 23.94
N LEU A 346 1.85 16.60 22.64
CA LEU A 346 3.19 16.67 22.01
C LEU A 346 4.02 17.86 22.48
N GLN A 347 3.35 18.94 22.89
CA GLN A 347 4.00 20.19 23.29
C GLN A 347 3.59 20.64 24.70
N PRO A 348 3.85 19.83 25.74
CA PRO A 348 3.51 20.17 27.11
C PRO A 348 4.41 21.27 27.65
N MET A 349 3.88 22.01 28.62
CA MET A 349 4.67 22.91 29.44
C MET A 349 5.34 22.12 30.57
N VAL A 350 6.60 22.44 30.84
CA VAL A 350 7.42 21.84 31.90
C VAL A 350 7.65 22.87 33.00
N THR A 351 7.42 22.48 34.26
CA THR A 351 7.63 23.32 35.45
C THR A 351 8.56 22.65 36.48
N ALA A 352 9.58 21.94 36.01
CA ALA A 352 10.50 21.17 36.87
C ALA A 352 11.33 22.07 37.82
N ASP A 353 11.65 21.56 39.00
CA ASP A 353 12.50 22.25 40.01
C ASP A 353 13.92 21.66 40.11
N ARG A 354 14.18 20.59 39.36
CA ARG A 354 15.45 19.86 39.24
C ARG A 354 15.64 19.37 37.82
N ASP A 355 16.85 18.99 37.46
CA ASP A 355 17.13 18.38 36.15
C ASP A 355 16.18 17.20 35.87
N MET A 356 15.57 17.20 34.69
CA MET A 356 14.66 16.15 34.24
C MET A 356 15.11 15.62 32.89
N GLN A 357 14.89 14.33 32.67
CA GLN A 357 14.98 13.69 31.37
C GLN A 357 13.59 13.18 31.02
N TYR A 358 13.07 13.59 29.87
CA TYR A 358 11.79 13.13 29.35
C TYR A 358 12.01 12.28 28.11
N VAL A 359 11.36 11.12 28.07
CA VAL A 359 11.30 10.22 26.92
C VAL A 359 9.96 10.43 26.25
N LEU A 360 9.96 10.80 24.97
CA LEU A 360 8.77 10.71 24.12
C LEU A 360 8.78 9.32 23.49
N ALA A 361 7.85 8.47 23.88
CA ALA A 361 7.68 7.14 23.29
C ALA A 361 6.45 7.12 22.40
N ALA A 362 6.53 6.43 21.27
CA ALA A 362 5.40 6.20 20.39
C ALA A 362 5.28 4.73 19.98
N VAL A 363 4.05 4.26 19.82
CA VAL A 363 3.70 2.92 19.36
C VAL A 363 2.66 3.06 18.24
N SER A 364 2.94 2.47 17.08
CA SER A 364 2.02 2.40 15.94
C SER A 364 0.82 1.49 16.23
N GLY A 365 -0.21 1.57 15.39
CA GLY A 365 -1.36 0.66 15.45
C GLY A 365 -1.01 -0.83 15.27
N PHE A 366 0.18 -1.13 14.74
CA PHE A 366 0.70 -2.48 14.53
C PHE A 366 1.72 -2.93 15.60
N GLY A 367 1.90 -2.13 16.67
CA GLY A 367 2.79 -2.47 17.79
C GLY A 367 4.26 -2.07 17.60
N CYS A 368 4.63 -1.48 16.46
CA CYS A 368 6.00 -0.98 16.26
C CYS A 368 6.25 0.30 17.04
N SER A 369 7.36 0.33 17.76
CA SER A 369 7.70 1.37 18.71
C SER A 369 9.01 2.08 18.38
N ASN A 370 9.09 3.32 18.81
CA ASN A 370 10.31 4.12 18.78
C ASN A 370 10.23 5.18 19.88
N GLU A 371 11.36 5.73 20.27
CA GLU A 371 11.44 6.76 21.30
C GLU A 371 12.55 7.76 21.01
N ASP A 372 12.42 8.95 21.59
CA ASP A 372 13.45 9.97 21.60
C ASP A 372 13.47 10.68 22.95
N ILE A 373 14.61 11.29 23.30
CA ILE A 373 14.87 11.85 24.62
C ILE A 373 15.13 13.34 24.51
N VAL A 374 14.54 14.11 25.44
CA VAL A 374 14.89 15.51 25.68
C VAL A 374 15.31 15.71 27.13
N ASN A 375 16.41 16.42 27.34
CA ASN A 375 16.90 16.79 28.66
C ASN A 375 16.47 18.22 28.99
N VAL A 376 15.96 18.41 30.21
CA VAL A 376 15.62 19.72 30.77
C VAL A 376 16.59 20.01 31.91
N LYS A 377 17.53 20.91 31.67
CA LYS A 377 18.49 21.36 32.68
C LYS A 377 17.88 22.48 33.51
N VAL A 378 17.85 22.32 34.83
CA VAL A 378 17.39 23.36 35.75
C VAL A 378 18.58 24.09 36.35
N VAL A 379 18.60 25.42 36.23
CA VAL A 379 19.68 26.29 36.74
C VAL A 379 19.13 27.29 37.76
N ALA A 380 19.83 27.48 38.88
CA ALA A 380 19.35 28.26 40.01
C ALA A 380 19.19 29.77 39.75
N GLY A 381 19.63 30.28 38.60
CA GLY A 381 19.53 31.69 38.23
C GLY A 381 20.20 31.98 36.89
N VAL A 382 19.95 33.19 36.38
CA VAL A 382 20.63 33.70 35.17
C VAL A 382 22.05 34.11 35.55
N PHE A 383 23.05 33.42 35.00
CA PHE A 383 24.44 33.83 35.13
C PHE A 383 24.74 34.97 34.16
N VAL A 384 25.03 36.16 34.71
CA VAL A 384 25.42 37.33 33.92
C VAL A 384 26.94 37.49 33.99
N PRO A 385 27.69 37.25 32.89
CA PRO A 385 29.13 37.45 32.90
C PRO A 385 29.49 38.88 33.29
N THR A 386 30.49 39.02 34.16
CA THR A 386 30.89 40.33 34.70
C THR A 386 32.00 41.00 33.92
N ALA A 387 32.57 40.34 32.90
CA ALA A 387 33.60 40.90 32.03
C ALA A 387 33.62 40.22 30.65
N PHE A 388 34.14 40.93 29.65
CA PHE A 388 34.42 40.40 28.31
C PHE A 388 35.57 41.19 27.65
N THR A 389 36.23 40.59 26.65
CA THR A 389 37.48 41.05 26.04
C THR A 389 37.36 41.07 24.51
N PRO A 390 36.76 42.11 23.89
CA PRO A 390 36.70 42.25 22.43
C PRO A 390 38.09 42.54 21.83
N ASN A 391 38.95 41.52 21.78
CA ASN A 391 40.31 41.55 21.24
C ASN A 391 40.43 40.74 19.93
N ASN A 392 39.31 40.15 19.47
CA ASN A 392 39.16 39.36 18.26
C ASN A 392 40.00 38.06 18.27
N ASP A 393 40.17 37.44 19.45
CA ASP A 393 40.83 36.14 19.61
C ASP A 393 39.87 34.94 19.57
N GLY A 394 38.56 35.22 19.43
CA GLY A 394 37.47 34.25 19.39
C GLY A 394 36.91 33.89 20.76
N LYS A 395 37.40 34.48 21.86
CA LYS A 395 36.98 34.15 23.23
C LYS A 395 36.50 35.39 23.97
N ASN A 396 35.23 35.36 24.39
CA ASN A 396 34.58 36.47 25.10
C ASN A 396 34.71 37.81 24.36
N ASP A 397 34.76 37.78 23.02
CA ASP A 397 34.78 39.00 22.21
C ASP A 397 33.46 39.77 22.29
N HIS A 398 32.40 39.06 22.64
CA HIS A 398 31.08 39.61 22.84
C HIS A 398 30.60 39.29 24.24
N TRP A 399 29.96 40.27 24.86
CA TRP A 399 29.19 40.07 26.07
C TRP A 399 27.88 39.40 25.70
N THR A 400 27.82 38.10 26.00
CA THR A 400 26.64 37.27 25.88
C THR A 400 26.17 36.89 27.27
N ILE A 401 24.87 36.63 27.45
CA ILE A 401 24.32 36.12 28.70
C ILE A 401 23.81 34.71 28.42
N PRO A 402 24.58 33.67 28.80
CA PRO A 402 24.17 32.30 28.56
C PRO A 402 22.80 32.01 29.18
N PHE A 403 21.95 31.32 28.43
CA PHE A 403 20.66 30.81 28.90
C PHE A 403 19.62 31.87 29.27
N LEU A 404 19.84 33.13 28.87
CA LEU A 404 18.82 34.18 28.89
C LEU A 404 18.24 34.33 27.48
N ASP A 405 16.97 33.95 27.31
CA ASP A 405 16.22 34.22 26.07
C ASP A 405 15.38 35.51 26.24
N PRO A 406 15.70 36.58 25.50
CA PRO A 406 14.91 37.81 25.50
C PRO A 406 13.43 37.63 25.11
N ALA A 407 13.08 36.55 24.39
CA ALA A 407 11.69 36.22 24.07
C ALA A 407 10.84 35.96 25.32
N TRP A 408 11.45 35.68 26.47
CA TRP A 408 10.77 35.58 27.77
C TRP A 408 10.35 36.94 28.36
N GLY A 409 10.42 38.03 27.59
CA GLY A 409 10.12 39.37 28.08
C GLY A 409 11.25 40.00 28.88
N ALA A 410 12.48 39.51 28.71
CA ALA A 410 13.67 40.09 29.31
C ALA A 410 14.21 41.26 28.47
N ARG A 411 14.20 42.46 29.03
CA ARG A 411 14.78 43.67 28.43
C ARG A 411 16.17 43.90 29.01
N VAL A 412 17.19 43.56 28.23
CA VAL A 412 18.60 43.74 28.59
C VAL A 412 19.09 45.09 28.10
N MET A 413 19.57 45.92 29.02
CA MET A 413 20.10 47.26 28.78
C MET A 413 21.47 47.42 29.43
N VAL A 414 22.37 48.14 28.78
CA VAL A 414 23.69 48.52 29.32
C VAL A 414 23.85 50.02 29.23
N PHE A 415 24.33 50.62 30.32
CA PHE A 415 24.53 52.04 30.50
C PHE A 415 26.00 52.36 30.78
N ASN A 416 26.48 53.48 30.25
CA ASN A 416 27.79 54.02 30.62
C ASN A 416 27.74 54.72 32.00
N ARG A 417 28.90 55.20 32.48
CA ARG A 417 29.04 55.88 33.79
C ARG A 417 28.19 57.13 33.96
N SER A 418 27.83 57.81 32.87
CA SER A 418 26.93 58.98 32.90
C SER A 418 25.44 58.63 32.82
N GLY A 419 25.09 57.34 32.82
CA GLY A 419 23.70 56.86 32.74
C GLY A 419 23.12 56.85 31.32
N GLN A 420 23.95 57.00 30.29
CA GLN A 420 23.51 56.91 28.89
C GLN A 420 23.38 55.45 28.47
N LEU A 421 22.24 55.08 27.87
CA LEU A 421 22.02 53.77 27.27
C LEU A 421 22.95 53.57 26.06
N VAL A 422 23.86 52.59 26.17
CA VAL A 422 24.86 52.25 25.15
C VAL A 422 24.58 50.92 24.46
N TYR A 423 23.81 50.03 25.07
CA TYR A 423 23.35 48.80 24.43
C TYR A 423 21.95 48.44 24.90
N GLN A 424 21.14 47.92 23.98
CA GLN A 424 19.85 47.30 24.26
C GLN A 424 19.69 46.12 23.31
N VAL A 425 19.27 44.97 23.83
CA VAL A 425 19.03 43.77 23.01
C VAL A 425 17.96 44.05 21.95
N LYS A 426 18.21 43.62 20.71
CA LYS A 426 17.30 43.81 19.56
C LYS A 426 16.83 42.51 18.90
N GLY A 427 17.27 41.35 19.41
CA GLY A 427 16.98 40.03 18.84
C GLY A 427 16.71 38.97 19.90
N LEU A 428 16.85 37.70 19.51
CA LEU A 428 16.59 36.52 20.35
C LEU A 428 17.79 36.13 21.24
N SER A 429 18.86 36.92 21.24
CA SER A 429 20.04 36.69 22.08
C SER A 429 20.70 38.00 22.47
N VAL A 430 21.36 38.01 23.63
CA VAL A 430 22.24 39.09 24.07
C VAL A 430 23.60 38.89 23.42
N ASP A 431 24.04 39.91 22.70
CA ASP A 431 25.30 39.90 21.95
C ASP A 431 25.82 41.34 21.81
N TRP A 432 26.75 41.74 22.67
CA TRP A 432 27.32 43.09 22.67
C TRP A 432 28.84 43.06 22.55
N ASP A 433 29.37 43.67 21.49
CA ASP A 433 30.80 43.76 21.17
C ASP A 433 31.54 44.92 21.87
N GLY A 434 30.85 45.66 22.76
CA GLY A 434 31.42 46.86 23.39
C GLY A 434 31.43 48.09 22.49
N SER A 435 30.67 48.10 21.39
CA SER A 435 30.48 49.28 20.54
C SER A 435 29.19 50.05 20.88
N TYR A 436 29.17 51.33 20.51
CA TYR A 436 27.98 52.17 20.52
C TYR A 436 28.00 53.09 19.30
N LYS A 437 26.91 53.08 18.51
CA LYS A 437 26.77 53.88 17.27
C LYS A 437 27.95 53.69 16.29
N GLY A 438 28.46 52.47 16.19
CA GLY A 438 29.58 52.12 15.30
C GLY A 438 30.96 52.54 15.80
N GLN A 439 31.06 53.09 17.02
CA GLN A 439 32.33 53.43 17.65
C GLN A 439 32.62 52.48 18.82
N LEU A 440 33.88 52.09 18.93
CA LEU A 440 34.38 51.29 20.03
C LEU A 440 34.40 52.12 21.33
N LEU A 441 33.75 51.63 22.39
CA LEU A 441 33.76 52.32 23.69
C LEU A 441 35.05 52.05 24.47
N ASP A 442 35.54 53.00 25.27
CA ASP A 442 36.74 52.80 26.09
C ASP A 442 36.59 51.66 27.12
N ALA A 443 37.71 51.02 27.45
CA ALA A 443 37.76 50.03 28.52
C ALA A 443 37.25 50.64 29.83
N GLY A 444 36.40 49.91 30.54
CA GLY A 444 35.73 50.46 31.70
C GLY A 444 34.59 49.61 32.23
N VAL A 445 34.00 50.12 33.32
CA VAL A 445 32.87 49.50 34.00
C VAL A 445 31.58 50.13 33.47
N PHE A 446 30.68 49.28 33.00
CA PHE A 446 29.35 49.61 32.54
C PHE A 446 28.32 49.00 33.49
N VAL A 447 27.15 49.61 33.58
CA VAL A 447 26.04 49.12 34.41
C VAL A 447 25.05 48.41 33.52
N TYR A 448 24.72 47.14 33.83
CA TYR A 448 23.63 46.45 33.15
C TYR A 448 22.35 46.47 33.99
N TYR A 449 21.22 46.48 33.31
CA TYR A 449 19.89 46.33 33.88
C TYR A 449 19.08 45.38 33.01
N ILE A 450 18.60 44.29 33.60
CA ILE A 450 17.76 43.29 32.95
C ILE A 450 16.40 43.37 33.63
N GLN A 451 15.42 43.89 32.89
CA GLN A 451 14.05 44.01 33.36
C GLN A 451 13.20 42.86 32.83
N PHE A 452 12.41 42.23 33.68
CA PHE A 452 11.47 41.19 33.26
C PHE A 452 10.04 41.74 33.21
N THR A 453 9.38 41.64 32.05
CA THR A 453 8.04 42.23 31.86
C THR A 453 6.91 41.49 32.59
N ASP A 454 7.19 40.34 33.18
CA ASP A 454 6.24 39.51 33.92
C ASP A 454 6.24 39.78 35.44
N GLY A 455 6.94 40.82 35.90
CA GLY A 455 6.97 41.25 37.30
C GLY A 455 7.99 40.51 38.18
N LYS A 456 8.87 39.70 37.59
CA LYS A 456 9.99 39.06 38.30
C LYS A 456 11.06 40.07 38.73
N PRO A 457 11.92 39.72 39.72
CA PRO A 457 12.98 40.62 40.18
C PRO A 457 13.95 41.00 39.07
N ASP A 458 14.14 42.30 38.86
CA ASP A 458 15.11 42.83 37.90
C ASP A 458 16.54 42.48 38.32
N LEU A 459 17.38 42.09 37.36
CA LEU A 459 18.81 41.85 37.60
C LEU A 459 19.59 43.11 37.25
N LYS A 460 20.45 43.55 38.17
CA LYS A 460 21.32 44.71 37.97
C LYS A 460 22.72 44.40 38.46
N GLY A 461 23.70 44.99 37.80
CA GLY A 461 25.11 44.80 38.17
C GLY A 461 26.02 45.54 37.22
N THR A 462 27.28 45.13 37.18
CA THR A 462 28.28 45.75 36.33
C THR A 462 28.93 44.73 35.40
N VAL A 463 29.23 45.17 34.19
CA VAL A 463 30.08 44.44 33.24
C VAL A 463 31.32 45.27 32.94
N MET A 464 32.48 44.64 33.00
CA MET A 464 33.77 45.23 32.66
C MET A 464 34.12 44.94 31.20
N LEU A 465 34.27 46.00 30.41
CA LEU A 465 34.85 45.95 29.08
C LEU A 465 36.37 46.05 29.21
N ILE A 466 37.09 45.03 28.78
CA ILE A 466 38.56 44.95 28.82
C ILE A 466 39.07 44.99 27.38
N ARG A 467 40.12 45.77 27.10
CA ARG A 467 40.77 45.83 25.77
C ARG A 467 42.27 45.76 25.87
#